data_AF-A0A7V4PLM1-F1
#
_entry.id   AF-A0A7V4PLM1-F1
#
_cell.length_a   1.000
_cell.length_b   1.000
_cell.length_c   1.000
_cell.angle_alpha   90.00
_cell.angle_beta   90.00
_cell.angle_gamma   90.00
#
_symmetry.space_group_name_H-M   'P 1'
#
loop_
_entity.id
_entity.type
_entity.pdbx_description
1 polymer ?
#
loop_
_entity_poly.entity_id
_entity_poly.type
_entity_poly.pdbx_seq_one_letter_code
_entity_poly.pdbx_strand_id
1 'polypeptide(L)'
;MAVSIPSPLSIFFTAFLSLQMKKLQPEDHIVKIDEELGIAWILLPPDPSLNGFQGISPRIMDETKFLAAKQRAQKEKKDTF
;
A
#
# COMPACT_ATOMS: atom_id res chain seq x y z
N MET A 1 -12.53 0.22 -31.49
CA MET A 1 -11.53 0.63 -30.47
C MET A 1 -12.08 0.18 -29.12
N ALA A 2 -11.61 -0.94 -28.59
CA ALA A 2 -12.10 -1.45 -27.31
C ALA A 2 -11.35 -0.71 -26.19
N VAL A 3 -12.07 0.09 -25.42
CA VAL A 3 -11.51 0.81 -24.27
C VAL A 3 -11.43 -0.19 -23.13
N SER A 4 -10.23 -0.73 -22.88
CA SER A 4 -9.98 -1.63 -21.75
C SER A 4 -10.13 -0.83 -20.46
N ILE A 5 -11.27 -0.98 -19.79
CA ILE A 5 -11.53 -0.38 -18.49
C ILE A 5 -10.69 -1.17 -17.48
N PRO A 6 -9.66 -0.58 -16.85
CA PRO A 6 -8.88 -1.30 -15.86
C PRO A 6 -9.81 -1.69 -14.71
N SER A 7 -9.74 -2.96 -14.29
CA SER A 7 -10.54 -3.46 -13.18
C SER A 7 -10.32 -2.60 -11.92
N PRO A 8 -11.35 -2.39 -11.08
CA PRO A 8 -11.21 -1.58 -9.87
C PRO A 8 -10.06 -2.08 -8.98
N LEU A 9 -9.85 -3.40 -8.93
CA LEU A 9 -8.71 -4.03 -8.25
C LEU A 9 -7.35 -3.55 -8.78
N SER A 10 -7.22 -3.35 -10.10
CA SER A 10 -6.00 -2.86 -10.73
C SER A 10 -5.73 -1.39 -10.39
N ILE A 11 -6.78 -0.56 -10.30
CA ILE A 11 -6.67 0.87 -9.95
C ILE A 11 -6.23 1.06 -8.49
N PHE A 12 -6.80 0.29 -7.56
CA PHE A 12 -6.35 0.29 -6.16
C PHE A 12 -4.89 -0.19 -6.05
N PHE A 13 -4.47 -1.14 -6.88
CA PHE A 13 -3.12 -1.71 -6.87
C PHE A 13 -2.07 -0.80 -7.53
N THR A 14 -2.41 0.00 -8.55
CA THR A 14 -1.51 1.04 -9.09
C THR A 14 -1.41 2.25 -8.19
N ALA A 15 -2.50 2.67 -7.53
CA ALA A 15 -2.43 3.72 -6.51
C ALA A 15 -1.51 3.31 -5.34
N PHE A 16 -1.53 2.03 -4.95
CA PHE A 16 -0.61 1.46 -3.95
C PHE A 16 0.87 1.57 -4.33
N LEU A 17 1.22 1.55 -5.63
CA LEU A 17 2.62 1.65 -6.09
C LEU A 17 3.14 3.08 -6.25
N SER A 18 2.26 4.08 -6.42
CA SER A 18 2.62 5.49 -6.64
C SER A 18 2.55 6.37 -5.38
N LEU A 19 2.01 5.87 -4.27
CA LEU A 19 2.22 6.54 -2.98
C LEU A 19 3.71 6.46 -2.64
N GLN A 20 4.33 7.62 -2.37
CA GLN A 20 5.59 7.75 -1.65
C GLN A 20 5.41 7.13 -0.26
N MET A 21 5.47 5.80 -0.17
CA MET A 21 5.29 5.01 1.04
C MET A 21 6.31 5.49 2.07
N LYS A 22 5.82 6.02 3.20
CA LYS A 22 6.70 6.52 4.26
C LYS A 22 7.19 5.37 5.15
N LYS A 23 8.36 5.55 5.75
CA LYS A 23 8.86 4.65 6.80
C LYS A 23 7.97 4.74 8.04
N LEU A 24 7.86 3.60 8.74
CA LEU A 24 7.17 3.52 10.01
C LEU A 24 7.85 4.43 11.04
N GLN A 25 7.07 5.24 11.73
CA GLN A 25 7.55 6.09 12.82
C GLN A 25 7.23 5.45 14.18
N PRO A 26 8.02 5.71 15.23
CA PRO A 26 7.79 5.13 16.55
C PRO A 26 6.50 5.64 17.20
N GLU A 27 5.98 6.81 16.79
CA GLU A 27 4.70 7.35 17.27
C GLU A 27 3.48 6.77 16.54
N ASP A 28 3.69 5.99 15.47
CA ASP A 28 2.60 5.43 14.68
C ASP A 28 1.88 4.30 15.45
N HIS A 29 0.55 4.36 15.50
CA HIS A 29 -0.27 3.30 16.08
C HIS A 29 -0.44 2.13 15.11
N ILE A 30 0.31 1.05 15.33
CA ILE A 30 0.25 -0.15 14.49
C ILE A 30 -1.01 -0.95 14.79
N VAL A 31 -1.83 -1.18 13.76
CA VAL A 31 -3.05 -1.99 13.83
C VAL A 31 -2.79 -3.42 13.37
N LYS A 32 -1.93 -3.59 12.37
CA LYS A 32 -1.58 -4.90 11.82
C LYS A 32 -0.17 -4.87 11.24
N ILE A 33 0.58 -5.95 11.40
CA ILE A 33 1.89 -6.13 10.77
C ILE A 33 1.76 -7.20 9.70
N ASP A 34 2.35 -6.93 8.54
CA ASP A 34 2.45 -7.87 7.44
C ASP A 34 3.93 -8.20 7.22
N GLU A 35 4.38 -9.28 7.85
CA GLU A 35 5.79 -9.68 7.87
C GLU A 35 6.30 -10.18 6.51
N GLU A 36 5.38 -10.67 5.66
CA GLU A 36 5.68 -11.15 4.31
C GLU A 36 6.01 -9.99 3.38
N LEU A 37 5.24 -8.92 3.48
CA LEU A 37 5.44 -7.70 2.68
C LEU A 37 6.43 -6.73 3.33
N GLY A 38 6.76 -6.91 4.63
CA GLY A 38 7.63 -5.99 5.37
C GLY A 38 6.98 -4.63 5.65
N ILE A 39 5.65 -4.59 5.74
CA ILE A 39 4.87 -3.37 5.98
C ILE A 39 4.08 -3.47 7.29
N ALA A 40 3.83 -2.33 7.90
CA ALA A 40 2.92 -2.19 9.03
C ALA A 40 1.75 -1.29 8.63
N TRP A 41 0.55 -1.71 8.99
CA TRP A 41 -0.67 -0.93 8.83
C TRP A 41 -0.84 -0.06 10.06
N ILE A 42 -0.77 1.25 9.88
CA ILE A 42 -0.91 2.22 10.95
C ILE A 42 -2.30 2.85 10.91
N LEU A 43 -2.81 3.21 12.09
CA LEU A 43 -4.01 4.00 12.23
C LEU A 43 -3.63 5.48 12.09
N LEU A 44 -4.23 6.16 11.11
CA LEU A 44 -4.07 7.60 10.98
C LEU A 44 -4.90 8.31 12.06
N PRO A 45 -4.51 9.54 12.45
CA PRO A 45 -5.40 10.38 13.23
C PRO A 45 -6.70 10.64 12.43
N PRO A 46 -7.85 10.78 13.11
CA PRO A 46 -9.10 11.09 12.45
C PRO A 46 -8.99 12.45 11.75
N ASP A 47 -9.37 12.52 10.48
CA ASP A 47 -9.30 13.78 9.73
C ASP A 47 -10.57 14.61 9.97
N PRO A 48 -10.47 15.80 10.60
CA PRO A 48 -11.62 16.66 10.84
C PRO A 48 -12.27 17.14 9.55
N SER A 49 -11.51 17.25 8.46
CA SER A 49 -12.00 17.64 7.12
C SER A 49 -12.85 16.54 6.49
N LEU A 50 -12.67 15.29 6.92
CA LEU A 50 -13.45 14.12 6.49
C LEU A 50 -14.42 13.65 7.58
N ASN A 51 -14.93 14.59 8.38
CA ASN A 51 -15.95 14.32 9.41
C ASN A 51 -15.49 13.29 10.46
N GLY A 52 -14.20 13.27 10.78
CA GLY A 52 -13.59 12.34 11.73
C GLY A 52 -13.27 10.97 11.16
N PHE A 53 -13.29 10.79 9.83
CA PHE A 53 -12.89 9.53 9.21
C PHE A 53 -11.46 9.15 9.62
N GLN A 54 -11.31 7.92 10.10
CA GLN A 54 -10.03 7.38 10.53
C GLN A 54 -9.53 6.38 9.49
N GLY A 55 -8.53 6.80 8.72
CA GLY A 55 -7.91 5.98 7.69
C GLY A 55 -6.90 4.99 8.27
N ILE A 56 -6.65 3.91 7.53
CA ILE A 56 -5.51 3.02 7.77
C ILE A 56 -4.51 3.24 6.64
N SER A 57 -3.24 3.45 6.97
CA SER A 57 -2.18 3.67 6.00
C SER A 57 -1.08 2.62 6.15
N PRO A 58 -0.62 1.99 5.06
CA PRO A 58 0.56 1.16 5.10
C PRO A 58 1.84 2.01 5.27
N ARG A 59 2.76 1.52 6.08
CA ARG A 59 4.10 2.07 6.34
C ARG A 59 5.15 0.99 6.13
N ILE A 60 6.30 1.39 5.61
CA ILE A 60 7.42 0.46 5.40
C ILE A 60 8.12 0.23 6.73
N MET A 61 8.19 -1.03 7.14
CA MET A 61 8.95 -1.47 8.32
C MET A 61 10.32 -2.00 7.90
N ASP A 62 10.37 -2.80 6.83
CA ASP A 62 11.60 -3.36 6.25
C ASP A 62 11.66 -3.07 4.74
N GLU A 63 12.56 -2.18 4.34
CA GLU A 63 12.74 -1.80 2.93
C GLU A 63 13.15 -2.97 2.04
N THR A 64 13.95 -3.91 2.55
CA THR A 64 14.45 -5.04 1.77
C THR A 64 13.31 -5.97 1.38
N LYS A 65 12.47 -6.30 2.36
CA LYS A 65 11.27 -7.13 2.15
C LYS A 65 10.27 -6.42 1.25
N PHE A 66 10.03 -5.13 1.46
CA PHE A 66 9.13 -4.34 0.63
C PHE A 66 9.59 -4.29 -0.83
N LEU A 67 10.88 -4.07 -1.08
CA LEU A 67 11.46 -4.07 -2.43
C LEU A 67 11.34 -5.45 -3.09
N ALA A 68 11.61 -6.53 -2.35
CA ALA A 68 11.45 -7.89 -2.86
C ALA A 68 10.00 -8.20 -3.22
N ALA A 69 9.04 -7.82 -2.36
CA ALA A 69 7.61 -7.98 -2.61
C ALA A 69 7.15 -7.14 -3.82
N LYS A 70 7.59 -5.89 -3.93
CA LYS A 70 7.31 -5.01 -5.07
C LYS A 70 7.85 -5.57 -6.39
N GLN A 71 9.03 -6.19 -6.38
CA GLN A 71 9.60 -6.85 -7.56
C GLN A 71 8.81 -8.11 -7.95
N ARG A 72 8.37 -8.92 -6.99
CA ARG A 72 7.51 -10.09 -7.24
C ARG A 72 6.18 -9.68 -7.87
N ALA A 73 5.50 -8.69 -7.29
CA ALA A 73 4.23 -8.18 -7.81
C ALA A 73 4.35 -7.58 -9.23
N GLN A 74 5.50 -6.98 -9.56
CA GLN A 74 5.76 -6.49 -10.92
C GLN A 74 6.05 -7.62 -11.92
N LYS A 75 6.67 -8.73 -11.48
CA LYS A 75 6.88 -9.91 -12.33
C LYS A 75 5.57 -10.62 -12.66
N GLU A 76 4.67 -10.80 -11.68
CA GLU A 76 3.35 -11.39 -11.92
C GLU A 76 2.50 -10.57 -12.90
N LYS A 77 2.60 -9.24 -12.88
CA LYS A 77 1.94 -8.38 -13.88
C LYS A 77 2.53 -8.50 -15.29
N LYS A 78 3.75 -9.01 -15.45
CA LYS A 78 4.43 -9.14 -16.74
C LYS A 78 4.25 -10.51 -17.40
N ASP A 79 3.97 -11.55 -16.62
CA ASP A 79 3.69 -12.90 -17.13
C ASP A 79 2.22 -13.14 -17.50
N THR A 80 1.32 -12.20 -17.16
CA THR A 80 -0.08 -12.21 -17.58
C THR A 80 -0.30 -11.19 -18.71
N PHE A 81 0.45 -11.29 -19.80
CA PHE A 81 0.18 -10.59 -21.07
C PHE A 81 0.69 -11.41 -22.25
#